data_AF-A0A7C9DYE2-F1
#
_entry.id   AF-A0A7C9DYE2-F1
#
_cell.length_a   1.000
_cell.length_b   1.000
_cell.length_c   1.000
_cell.angle_alpha   90.00
_cell.angle_beta   90.00
_cell.angle_gamma   90.00
#
_symmetry.space_group_name_H-M   'P 1'
#
loop_
_entity.id
_entity.type
_entity.pdbx_description
1 polymer ?
#
loop_
_entity_poly.entity_id
_entity_poly.type
_entity_poly.pdbx_seq_one_letter_code
_entity_poly.pdbx_strand_id
1 'polypeptide(L)'
;MGIWTGLQRCGKSCRLRWINYLRPDLKRGAFSQEEENLIIELHAVLGNKWSQIAAQLPGRTDNEIKNLWNSCLKKKLRQRGIDPNTHKPLSEAENTEEERPKSSTNICSDG
;
A
#
# COMPACT_ATOMS: atom_id res chain seq x y z
N MET A 1 -29.51 -25.26 10.82
CA MET A 1 -29.41 -25.56 9.37
C MET A 1 -30.06 -24.41 8.61
N GLY A 2 -29.44 -23.51 7.85
CA GLY A 2 -28.06 -23.17 7.52
C GLY A 2 -28.14 -21.76 6.92
N ILE A 3 -27.24 -20.86 7.31
CA ILE A 3 -27.27 -19.45 6.92
C ILE A 3 -26.57 -19.34 5.57
N TRP A 4 -27.28 -19.00 4.50
CA TRP A 4 -26.66 -18.73 3.20
C TRP A 4 -25.92 -17.39 3.29
N THR A 5 -24.62 -17.44 3.62
CA THR A 5 -23.72 -16.29 3.55
C THR A 5 -23.27 -16.06 2.11
N GLY A 6 -24.24 -15.74 1.24
CA GLY A 6 -23.98 -15.32 -0.13
C GLY A 6 -23.52 -13.87 -0.15
N LEU A 7 -22.24 -13.61 0.13
CA LEU A 7 -21.64 -12.30 -0.11
C LEU A 7 -21.74 -12.01 -1.62
N GLN A 8 -22.74 -11.22 -2.02
CA GLN A 8 -22.99 -10.80 -3.39
C GLN A 8 -21.69 -10.22 -3.95
N ARG A 9 -21.02 -11.00 -4.80
CA ARG A 9 -19.75 -10.58 -5.40
C ARG A 9 -20.08 -9.51 -6.43
N CYS A 10 -20.05 -8.25 -6.02
CA CYS A 10 -20.13 -7.14 -6.97
C CYS A 10 -18.92 -7.23 -7.92
N GLY A 11 -19.13 -6.93 -9.22
CA GLY A 11 -18.07 -7.01 -10.24
C GLY A 11 -16.79 -6.24 -9.86
N LYS A 12 -16.92 -5.21 -9.00
CA LYS A 12 -15.80 -4.46 -8.42
C LYS A 12 -14.87 -5.32 -7.56
N SER A 13 -15.41 -6.24 -6.74
CA SER A 13 -14.61 -7.17 -5.92
C SER A 13 -13.85 -8.18 -6.79
N CYS A 14 -14.51 -8.74 -7.81
CA CYS A 14 -13.88 -9.68 -8.74
C CYS A 14 -12.80 -9.00 -9.57
N ARG A 15 -13.06 -7.80 -10.09
CA ARG A 15 -12.08 -7.00 -10.84
C ARG A 15 -10.88 -6.63 -9.97
N LEU A 16 -11.11 -6.19 -8.73
CA LEU A 16 -10.05 -5.88 -7.77
C LEU A 16 -9.20 -7.11 -7.44
N ARG A 17 -9.84 -8.27 -7.26
CA ARG A 17 -9.12 -9.52 -7.01
C ARG A 17 -8.31 -9.98 -8.21
N TRP A 18 -8.82 -9.80 -9.42
CA TRP A 18 -8.07 -10.09 -10.64
C TRP A 18 -6.82 -9.22 -10.75
N ILE A 19 -6.97 -7.90 -10.68
CA ILE A 19 -5.84 -6.98 -10.87
C ILE A 19 -4.78 -7.07 -9.77
N ASN A 20 -5.18 -7.40 -8.52
CA ASN A 20 -4.25 -7.46 -7.38
C ASN A 20 -3.67 -8.85 -7.12
N TYR A 21 -4.28 -9.93 -7.60
CA TYR A 21 -3.89 -11.29 -7.18
C TYR A 21 -3.90 -12.35 -8.28
N LEU A 22 -4.76 -12.25 -9.31
CA LEU A 22 -4.91 -13.32 -10.31
C LEU A 22 -4.28 -12.99 -11.66
N ARG A 23 -3.92 -11.73 -11.91
CA ARG A 23 -3.30 -11.31 -13.16
C ARG A 23 -1.98 -12.10 -13.39
N PRO A 24 -1.80 -12.74 -14.55
CA PRO A 24 -0.62 -13.57 -14.82
C PRO A 24 0.68 -12.75 -14.81
N ASP A 25 0.62 -11.47 -15.18
CA ASP A 25 1.78 -10.55 -15.20
C ASP A 25 2.18 -10.03 -13.80
N LEU A 26 1.47 -10.43 -12.74
CA LEU A 26 1.77 -9.99 -11.38
C LEU A 26 2.98 -10.74 -10.84
N LYS A 27 4.05 -10.00 -10.50
CA LYS A 27 5.24 -10.58 -9.88
C LYS A 27 4.93 -10.97 -8.43
N ARG A 28 4.74 -12.27 -8.21
CA ARG A 28 4.60 -12.87 -6.88
C ARG A 28 5.98 -13.07 -6.26
N GLY A 29 6.32 -12.27 -5.26
CA GLY A 29 7.60 -12.38 -4.55
C GLY A 29 7.99 -11.12 -3.80
N ALA A 30 9.08 -11.21 -3.04
CA ALA A 30 9.68 -10.08 -2.34
C ALA A 30 10.06 -8.96 -3.33
N PHE A 31 10.08 -7.72 -2.85
CA PHE A 31 10.66 -6.61 -3.60
C PHE A 31 12.18 -6.76 -3.63
N SER A 32 12.76 -6.54 -4.79
CA SER A 32 14.21 -6.41 -4.95
C SER A 32 14.70 -5.08 -4.37
N GLN A 33 15.99 -4.99 -4.05
CA GLN A 33 16.55 -3.77 -3.47
C GLN A 33 16.50 -2.61 -4.47
N GLU A 34 16.60 -2.89 -5.75
CA GLU A 34 16.45 -1.94 -6.86
C GLU A 34 15.03 -1.39 -6.91
N GLU A 35 14.00 -2.26 -6.83
CA GLU A 35 12.60 -1.84 -6.75
C GLU A 35 12.34 -0.99 -5.49
N GLU A 36 12.90 -1.39 -4.34
CA GLU A 36 12.80 -0.61 -3.10
C GLU A 36 13.38 0.80 -3.24
N ASN A 37 14.58 0.92 -3.79
CA ASN A 37 15.25 2.21 -3.98
C ASN A 37 14.44 3.11 -4.92
N LEU A 38 13.95 2.55 -6.03
CA LEU A 38 13.10 3.28 -6.98
C LEU A 38 11.80 3.76 -6.33
N ILE A 39 11.19 2.97 -5.44
CA ILE A 39 9.99 3.38 -4.69
C ILE A 39 10.31 4.57 -3.78
N ILE A 40 11.46 4.55 -3.09
CA ILE A 40 11.88 5.66 -2.22
C ILE A 40 12.08 6.94 -3.05
N GLU A 41 12.80 6.86 -4.16
CA GLU A 41 13.06 8.01 -5.05
C GLU A 41 11.76 8.57 -5.64
N LEU A 42 10.90 7.71 -6.17
CA LEU A 42 9.61 8.13 -6.72
C LEU A 42 8.68 8.69 -5.65
N HIS A 43 8.68 8.13 -4.44
CA HIS A 43 7.91 8.69 -3.31
C HIS A 43 8.44 10.06 -2.89
N ALA A 44 9.76 10.31 -2.97
CA ALA A 44 10.34 11.62 -2.66
C ALA A 44 9.88 12.70 -3.65
N VAL A 45 9.65 12.35 -4.91
CA VAL A 45 9.20 13.28 -5.96
C VAL A 45 7.67 13.40 -6.01
N LEU A 46 6.95 12.28 -5.91
CA LEU A 46 5.52 12.20 -6.17
C LEU A 46 4.65 12.15 -4.90
N GLY A 47 5.22 11.77 -3.75
CA GLY A 47 4.50 11.50 -2.51
C GLY A 47 3.62 10.25 -2.59
N ASN A 48 2.46 10.27 -1.91
CA ASN A 48 1.51 9.16 -1.79
C ASN A 48 0.74 8.78 -3.09
N LYS A 49 1.29 9.10 -4.27
CA LYS A 49 0.64 8.84 -5.57
C LYS A 49 0.95 7.43 -6.08
N TRP A 50 0.48 6.43 -5.33
CA TRP A 50 0.82 5.01 -5.54
C TRP A 50 0.54 4.49 -6.94
N SER A 51 -0.55 4.91 -7.57
CA SER A 51 -0.89 4.49 -8.94
C SER A 51 0.12 5.00 -9.98
N GLN A 52 0.71 6.19 -9.77
CA GLN A 52 1.77 6.72 -10.65
C GLN A 52 3.10 6.02 -10.40
N ILE A 53 3.41 5.69 -9.14
CA ILE A 53 4.60 4.91 -8.78
C ILE A 53 4.50 3.49 -9.37
N ALA A 54 3.33 2.86 -9.29
CA ALA A 54 3.07 1.54 -9.87
C ALA A 54 3.24 1.51 -11.40
N ALA A 55 2.95 2.61 -12.09
CA ALA A 55 3.16 2.70 -13.53
C ALA A 55 4.65 2.57 -13.92
N GLN A 56 5.57 2.89 -13.01
CA GLN A 56 7.02 2.75 -13.21
C GLN A 56 7.57 1.38 -12.79
N LEU A 57 6.75 0.54 -12.16
CA LEU A 57 7.15 -0.78 -11.64
C LEU A 57 6.35 -1.88 -12.34
N PRO A 58 6.84 -2.41 -13.47
CA PRO A 58 6.10 -3.40 -14.24
C PRO A 58 5.88 -4.67 -13.42
N GLY A 59 4.61 -5.10 -13.36
CA GLY A 59 4.21 -6.29 -12.60
C GLY A 59 4.05 -6.06 -11.09
N ARG A 60 4.15 -4.82 -10.59
CA ARG A 60 3.79 -4.44 -9.23
C ARG A 60 2.54 -3.57 -9.22
N THR A 61 1.74 -3.72 -8.17
CA THR A 61 0.53 -2.93 -7.98
C THR A 61 0.74 -1.81 -6.98
N ASP A 62 -0.09 -0.77 -7.08
CA ASP A 62 -0.13 0.35 -6.15
C ASP A 62 -0.38 -0.12 -4.70
N ASN A 63 -1.19 -1.17 -4.53
CA ASN A 63 -1.45 -1.76 -3.22
C ASN A 63 -0.20 -2.44 -2.62
N GLU A 64 0.58 -3.16 -3.41
CA GLU A 64 1.83 -3.78 -2.95
C GLU A 64 2.86 -2.72 -2.56
N ILE A 65 3.00 -1.66 -3.36
CA ILE A 65 3.93 -0.55 -3.10
C ILE A 65 3.55 0.15 -1.80
N LYS A 66 2.26 0.48 -1.62
CA LYS A 66 1.75 1.05 -0.37
C LYS A 66 2.00 0.12 0.83
N ASN A 67 1.88 -1.20 0.64
CA ASN A 67 2.14 -2.17 1.71
C ASN A 67 3.62 -2.22 2.09
N LEU A 68 4.52 -2.25 1.10
CA LEU A 68 5.97 -2.19 1.29
C LEU A 68 6.37 -0.91 2.02
N TRP A 69 5.79 0.23 1.62
CA TRP A 69 6.04 1.52 2.23
C TRP A 69 5.68 1.52 3.73
N ASN A 70 4.47 1.09 4.07
CA ASN A 70 3.98 1.10 5.44
C ASN A 70 4.64 0.03 6.34
N SER A 71 5.07 -1.10 5.77
CA SER A 71 5.61 -2.22 6.55
C SER A 71 7.13 -2.14 6.73
N CYS A 72 7.86 -1.77 5.68
CA CYS A 72 9.32 -1.83 5.62
C CYS A 72 9.96 -0.44 5.51
N LEU A 73 9.59 0.35 4.51
CA LEU A 73 10.33 1.57 4.17
C LEU A 73 10.17 2.67 5.22
N LYS A 74 8.97 2.87 5.78
CA LYS A 74 8.76 3.79 6.92
C LYS A 74 9.69 3.48 8.10
N LYS A 75 9.89 2.19 8.42
CA LYS A 75 10.77 1.77 9.52
C LYS A 75 12.25 1.96 9.17
N LYS A 76 12.66 1.59 7.95
CA LYS A 76 14.03 1.79 7.45
C LYS A 76 14.43 3.27 7.44
N LEU A 77 13.53 4.16 7.01
CA LEU A 77 13.80 5.61 6.97
C LEU A 77 13.93 6.19 8.38
N ARG A 78 13.04 5.85 9.30
CA ARG A 78 13.15 6.27 10.71
C ARG A 78 14.44 5.78 11.38
N GLN A 79 14.87 4.54 11.10
CA GLN A 79 16.15 4.01 11.60
C GLN A 79 17.36 4.77 11.07
N ARG A 80 17.26 5.31 9.84
CA ARG A 80 18.29 6.16 9.24
C ARG A 80 18.18 7.64 9.67
N GLY A 81 17.23 7.98 10.54
CA GLY A 81 16.97 9.35 10.92
C GLY A 81 16.45 10.19 9.76
N ILE A 82 15.65 9.63 8.86
CA ILE A 82 15.02 10.33 7.74
C ILE A 82 13.50 10.28 7.93
N ASP A 83 12.83 11.41 7.80
CA ASP A 83 11.38 11.47 7.87
C ASP A 83 10.78 10.86 6.59
N PRO A 84 9.92 9.82 6.68
CA PRO A 84 9.31 9.19 5.51
C PRO A 84 8.41 10.12 4.69
N ASN A 85 7.83 11.16 5.28
CA ASN A 85 6.93 12.05 4.56
C ASN A 85 7.69 13.19 3.86
N THR A 86 8.75 13.69 4.47
CA THR A 86 9.52 14.83 3.92
C THR A 86 10.83 14.43 3.25
N HIS A 87 11.28 13.18 3.44
CA HIS A 87 12.58 12.66 3.01
C HIS A 87 13.78 13.54 3.41
N LYS A 88 13.63 14.26 4.52
CA LYS A 88 14.67 15.10 5.11
C LYS A 88 15.29 14.42 6.32
N PRO A 89 16.59 14.65 6.60
CA PRO A 89 17.21 14.19 7.83
C PRO A 89 16.51 14.82 9.05
N LEU A 90 16.06 13.97 9.96
CA LEU A 90 15.46 14.28 11.25
C LEU A 90 16.56 14.77 12.21
N SER A 91 17.08 15.98 11.99
CA SER A 91 17.63 16.77 13.09
C SER A 91 16.45 17.32 13.89
N GLU A 92 16.19 16.70 15.05
CA GLU A 92 15.23 17.10 16.09
C GLU A 92 13.80 17.47 15.65
N ALA A 93 12.89 16.50 15.49
CA ALA A 93 11.45 16.70 15.75
C ALA A 93 10.68 15.38 15.88
N GLU A 94 10.38 15.07 17.13
CA GLU A 94 9.26 14.35 17.74
C GLU A 94 8.28 13.47 16.94
N ASN A 95 7.94 12.36 17.62
CA ASN A 95 6.81 11.46 17.43
C ASN A 95 5.57 12.13 16.82
N THR A 96 5.20 11.72 15.61
CA THR A 96 3.79 11.75 15.19
C THR A 96 3.38 10.33 14.87
N GLU A 97 2.84 9.67 15.89
CA GLU A 97 2.01 8.50 15.75
C GLU A 97 0.75 8.94 14.99
N GLU A 98 0.70 8.71 13.68
CA GLU A 98 -0.57 8.78 12.96
C GLU A 98 -1.37 7.52 13.31
N GLU A 99 -2.29 7.74 14.24
CA GLU A 99 -3.36 6.85 14.62
C GLU A 99 -4.03 6.22 13.39
N ARG A 100 -4.03 4.90 13.35
CA ARG A 100 -5.02 4.16 12.57
C ARG A 100 -6.31 4.16 13.40
N PRO A 101 -7.41 4.81 12.98
CA PRO A 101 -8.69 4.57 13.61
C PRO A 101 -9.08 3.11 13.30
N LYS A 102 -9.11 2.28 14.35
CA LYS A 102 -9.88 1.04 14.38
C LYS A 102 -11.31 1.44 14.73
N SER A 103 -12.18 1.54 13.73
CA SER A 103 -13.63 1.61 13.91
C SER A 103 -14.26 1.55 12.53
N SER A 104 -15.30 0.80 12.21
CA SER A 104 -16.06 -0.23 12.89
C SER A 104 -16.85 -0.96 11.81
N THR A 105 -17.20 -2.21 12.10
CA THR A 105 -18.31 -2.91 11.45
C THR A 105 -19.56 -2.04 11.39
N ASN A 106 -20.27 -2.05 10.27
CA ASN A 106 -21.75 -2.01 10.08
C ASN A 106 -22.09 -1.21 8.81
N ILE A 107 -23.16 -1.43 8.04
CA ILE A 107 -24.24 -2.41 7.90
C ILE A 107 -24.82 -2.08 6.50
N CYS A 108 -25.47 -3.05 5.86
CA CYS A 108 -26.17 -2.91 4.58
C CYS A 108 -27.19 -1.77 4.54
N SER A 109 -27.46 -1.20 3.37
CA SER A 109 -28.76 -0.60 3.04
C SER A 109 -28.99 -0.72 1.54
N ASP A 110 -29.99 -1.51 1.19
CA ASP A 110 -30.57 -1.67 -0.15
C ASP A 110 -31.23 -0.37 -0.64
N GLY A 111 -31.27 -0.24 -1.96
CA GLY A 111 -32.17 0.60 -2.73
C GLY A 111 -32.40 -0.07 -4.08
#